data_AF-A0A4W2BZZ1-F1
#
_entry.id   AF-A0A4W2BZZ1-F1
#
_cell.length_a   1.000
_cell.length_b   1.000
_cell.length_c   1.000
_cell.angle_alpha   90.00
_cell.angle_beta   90.00
_cell.angle_gamma   90.00
#
_symmetry.space_group_name_H-M   'P 1'
#
loop_
_entity.id
_entity.type
_entity.pdbx_description
1 polymer ?
#
loop_
_entity_poly.entity_id
_entity_poly.type
_entity_poly.pdbx_seq_one_letter_code
_entity_poly.pdbx_strand_id
1 'polypeptide(L)'
;MDIFDMFFGGGGRMQRERRGKNVVHQLTVTLEDLYNGATRKLALQKNVICDKCEGRGGKKGAVECCPNCRGTGMQIRIHQIGPGMVQQIQSVCMECQGHGEQISPKDRCKSCNGRKIVREKKILEVHIDKGMKNGQKITFHVPWTARRSNQSILKKISPEYSLEGLIPKLKL
;
A
#
# COMPACT_ATOMS: atom_id res chain seq x y z
N MET A 1 -4.35 -1.88 46.56
CA MET A 1 -3.83 -2.78 45.52
C MET A 1 -4.96 -3.71 45.17
N ASP A 2 -5.67 -3.33 44.12
CA ASP A 2 -7.01 -3.82 43.83
C ASP A 2 -7.00 -5.02 42.89
N ILE A 3 -7.77 -6.03 43.27
CA ILE A 3 -8.06 -7.25 42.52
C ILE A 3 -8.76 -6.96 41.18
N PHE A 4 -9.24 -5.73 40.97
CA PHE A 4 -9.87 -5.25 39.73
C PHE A 4 -8.88 -4.94 38.59
N ASP A 5 -7.58 -4.81 38.86
CA ASP A 5 -6.55 -4.54 37.82
C ASP A 5 -6.07 -5.81 37.08
N MET A 6 -6.35 -7.00 37.63
CA MET A 6 -5.87 -8.27 37.06
C MET A 6 -6.78 -8.81 35.94
N PHE A 7 -8.04 -8.36 35.88
CA PHE A 7 -9.00 -8.79 34.86
C PHE A 7 -9.02 -7.90 33.61
N PHE A 8 -8.48 -6.68 33.70
CA PHE A 8 -8.26 -5.78 32.57
C PHE A 8 -6.81 -5.84 32.02
N GLY A 9 -6.13 -6.97 32.26
CA GLY A 9 -4.85 -7.35 31.68
C GLY A 9 -4.93 -7.65 30.18
N GLY A 10 -5.54 -6.76 29.40
CA GLY A 10 -5.60 -6.83 27.95
C GLY A 10 -4.74 -5.72 27.39
N GLY A 11 -3.42 -5.91 27.42
CA GLY A 11 -2.43 -4.96 26.89
C GLY A 11 -2.89 -4.41 25.55
N GLY A 12 -3.37 -3.17 25.58
CA GLY A 12 -3.66 -2.38 24.41
C GLY A 12 -2.36 -2.17 23.66
N ARG A 13 -2.02 -3.12 22.79
CA ARG A 13 -1.01 -2.93 21.75
C ARG A 13 -1.56 -1.81 20.89
N MET A 14 -1.22 -0.58 21.29
CA MET A 14 -1.34 0.64 20.50
C MET A 14 -0.98 0.24 19.07
N GLN A 15 -1.98 0.26 18.20
CA GLN A 15 -1.87 -0.14 16.81
C GLN A 15 -0.84 0.79 16.17
N ARG A 16 0.44 0.42 16.26
CA ARG A 16 1.55 1.23 15.78
C ARG A 16 1.27 1.46 14.33
N GLU A 17 1.01 2.72 14.00
CA GLU A 17 0.62 3.12 12.68
C GLU A 17 1.74 2.68 11.74
N ARG A 18 1.45 1.70 10.88
CA ARG A 18 2.43 1.15 9.94
C ARG A 18 2.72 2.26 8.92
N ARG A 19 3.69 3.11 9.22
CA ARG A 19 4.27 4.06 8.26
C ARG A 19 4.68 3.26 7.02
N GLY A 20 4.45 3.86 5.85
CA GLY A 20 4.83 3.24 4.59
C GLY A 20 6.31 2.92 4.58
N LYS A 21 6.70 1.80 3.97
CA LYS A 21 8.11 1.51 3.78
C LYS A 21 8.70 2.53 2.81
N ASN A 22 9.77 3.19 3.22
CA ASN A 22 10.53 4.07 2.36
C ASN A 22 11.13 3.28 1.19
N VAL A 23 11.20 3.89 0.02
CA VAL A 23 11.73 3.25 -1.19
C VAL A 23 13.05 3.92 -1.56
N VAL A 24 14.11 3.14 -1.66
CA VAL A 24 15.45 3.63 -2.04
C VAL A 24 15.64 3.40 -3.54
N HIS A 25 15.96 4.44 -4.29
CA HIS A 25 16.28 4.34 -5.72
C HIS A 25 17.75 4.68 -5.97
N GLN A 26 18.49 3.79 -6.61
CA GLN A 26 19.88 4.05 -6.99
C GLN A 26 19.91 4.78 -8.33
N LEU A 27 20.63 5.91 -8.41
CA LEU A 27 20.85 6.65 -9.65
C LEU A 27 22.31 6.54 -10.03
N THR A 28 22.55 6.12 -11.27
CA THR A 28 23.89 6.12 -11.84
C THR A 28 24.17 7.52 -12.38
N VAL A 29 25.30 8.08 -11.96
CA VAL A 29 25.75 9.42 -12.34
C VAL A 29 27.19 9.35 -12.83
N THR A 30 27.54 10.21 -13.79
CA THR A 30 28.91 10.34 -14.30
C THR A 30 29.72 11.30 -13.43
N LEU A 31 31.05 11.24 -13.52
CA LEU A 31 31.94 12.21 -12.86
C LEU A 31 31.68 13.64 -13.36
N GLU A 32 31.40 13.79 -14.65
CA GLU A 32 31.05 15.08 -15.27
C GLU A 32 29.79 15.69 -14.66
N ASP A 33 28.74 14.88 -14.43
CA ASP A 33 27.50 15.31 -13.80
C ASP A 33 27.73 15.77 -12.36
N LEU A 34 28.66 15.14 -11.63
CA LEU A 34 29.02 15.54 -10.26
C LEU A 34 29.88 16.80 -10.21
N TYR A 35 30.73 17.03 -11.22
CA TYR A 35 31.59 18.21 -11.30
C TYR A 35 30.83 19.46 -11.75
N ASN A 36 30.03 19.33 -12.82
CA ASN A 36 29.28 20.44 -13.41
C ASN A 36 27.90 20.65 -12.78
N GLY A 37 27.40 19.67 -12.03
CA GLY A 37 26.01 19.62 -11.59
C GLY A 37 25.10 19.23 -12.75
N ALA A 38 24.03 18.48 -12.46
CA ALA A 38 23.13 17.98 -13.48
C ALA A 38 21.70 17.86 -12.96
N THR A 39 20.72 17.92 -13.86
CA THR A 39 19.31 17.63 -13.53
C THR A 39 18.90 16.35 -14.27
N ARG A 40 18.53 15.32 -13.51
CA ARG A 40 18.11 14.02 -14.05
C ARG A 40 16.62 13.78 -13.80
N LYS A 41 15.93 13.23 -14.79
CA LYS A 41 14.50 12.88 -14.70
C LYS A 41 14.34 11.43 -14.26
N LEU A 42 13.71 11.20 -13.11
CA LEU A 42 13.40 9.87 -12.57
C LEU A 42 11.91 9.57 -12.73
N ALA A 43 11.57 8.50 -13.44
CA ALA A 43 10.19 8.04 -13.55
C ALA A 43 9.83 7.12 -12.38
N LEU A 44 8.92 7.57 -11.52
CA LEU A 44 8.40 6.81 -10.38
C LEU A 44 7.04 6.23 -10.72
N GLN A 45 6.83 4.96 -10.38
CA GLN A 45 5.52 4.33 -10.46
C GLN A 45 4.87 4.33 -9.08
N LYS A 46 3.68 4.92 -8.97
CA LYS A 46 2.86 4.89 -7.76
C LYS A 46 1.51 4.27 -8.04
N ASN A 47 0.93 3.63 -7.03
CA ASN A 47 -0.48 3.24 -7.07
C ASN A 47 -1.31 4.43 -6.58
N VAL A 48 -2.29 4.86 -7.37
CA VAL A 48 -3.27 5.88 -6.99
C VAL A 48 -4.67 5.30 -7.01
N ILE A 49 -5.59 5.94 -6.28
CA ILE A 49 -6.99 5.57 -6.31
C ILE A 49 -7.50 5.78 -7.74
N CYS A 50 -8.29 4.85 -8.25
CA CYS A 50 -8.84 4.96 -9.59
C CYS A 50 -9.86 6.09 -9.66
N ASP A 51 -9.54 7.15 -10.41
CA ASP A 51 -10.41 8.33 -10.54
C ASP A 51 -11.80 7.98 -11.11
N LYS A 52 -11.87 7.07 -12.08
CA LYS A 52 -13.15 6.71 -12.73
C LYS A 52 -14.16 6.03 -11.80
N CYS A 53 -13.69 5.34 -10.75
CA CYS A 53 -14.57 4.67 -9.80
C CYS A 53 -14.44 5.22 -8.38
N GLU A 54 -13.60 6.23 -8.16
CA GLU A 54 -13.31 6.84 -6.85
C GLU A 54 -12.91 5.79 -5.79
N GLY A 55 -12.25 4.72 -6.22
CA GLY A 55 -11.87 3.61 -5.33
C GLY A 55 -12.98 2.61 -5.00
N ARG A 56 -14.17 2.69 -5.64
CA ARG A 56 -15.23 1.67 -5.48
C ARG A 56 -14.89 0.35 -6.18
N GLY A 57 -14.17 0.40 -7.30
CA GLY A 57 -13.82 -0.78 -8.11
C GLY A 57 -14.87 -1.18 -9.16
N GLY A 58 -16.08 -0.65 -9.07
CA GLY A 58 -17.17 -0.88 -10.01
C GLY A 58 -18.07 0.35 -10.19
N LYS A 59 -19.18 0.17 -10.91
CA LYS A 59 -20.25 1.18 -11.00
C LYS A 59 -20.86 1.46 -9.62
N LYS A 60 -21.52 2.61 -9.47
CA LYS A 60 -22.25 2.96 -8.24
C LYS A 60 -23.34 1.89 -7.99
N GLY A 61 -23.37 1.33 -6.78
CA GLY A 61 -24.33 0.28 -6.40
C GLY A 61 -23.98 -1.13 -6.86
N ALA A 62 -22.92 -1.33 -7.64
CA ALA A 62 -22.54 -2.66 -8.14
C ALA A 62 -21.62 -3.46 -7.20
N VAL A 63 -21.28 -2.88 -6.04
CA VAL A 63 -20.45 -3.52 -5.02
C VAL A 63 -21.38 -4.18 -4.02
N GLU A 64 -21.33 -5.49 -3.93
CA GLU A 64 -22.16 -6.30 -3.04
C GLU A 64 -21.29 -6.96 -1.97
N CYS A 65 -21.84 -7.18 -0.79
CA CYS A 65 -21.16 -7.95 0.25
C CYS A 65 -21.02 -9.41 -0.21
N CYS A 66 -19.83 -10.00 -0.07
CA CYS A 66 -19.63 -11.39 -0.43
C CYS A 66 -20.46 -12.31 0.49
N PRO A 67 -21.37 -13.14 -0.05
CA PRO A 67 -22.31 -13.94 0.76
C PRO A 67 -21.60 -14.98 1.63
N ASN A 68 -20.52 -15.58 1.11
CA ASN A 68 -19.80 -16.65 1.82
C ASN A 68 -18.98 -16.18 3.03
N CYS A 69 -18.46 -14.96 3.00
CA CYS A 69 -17.71 -14.40 4.13
C CYS A 69 -18.47 -13.29 4.87
N ARG A 70 -19.65 -12.89 4.39
CA ARG A 70 -20.48 -11.80 4.94
C ARG A 70 -19.68 -10.52 5.19
N GLY A 71 -18.80 -10.14 4.26
CA GLY A 71 -17.96 -8.95 4.38
C GLY A 71 -16.64 -9.13 5.14
N THR A 72 -16.39 -10.27 5.79
CA THR A 72 -15.18 -10.48 6.60
C THR A 72 -13.92 -10.77 5.77
N GLY A 73 -14.07 -11.20 4.51
CA GLY A 73 -12.97 -11.60 3.64
C GLY A 73 -12.31 -12.95 4.01
N MET A 74 -12.75 -13.59 5.09
CA MET A 74 -12.18 -14.85 5.58
C MET A 74 -13.29 -15.89 5.77
N GLN A 75 -12.95 -17.17 5.59
CA GLN A 75 -13.82 -18.31 5.82
C GLN A 75 -13.20 -19.24 6.83
N ILE A 76 -13.98 -19.70 7.80
CA ILE A 76 -13.57 -20.71 8.77
C ILE A 76 -13.87 -22.08 8.18
N ARG A 77 -12.84 -22.90 8.01
CA ARG A 77 -12.96 -24.30 7.60
C ARG A 77 -12.67 -25.18 8.80
N ILE A 78 -13.57 -26.12 9.08
CA ILE A 78 -13.37 -27.10 10.15
C ILE A 78 -12.59 -28.27 9.55
N HIS A 79 -11.41 -28.54 10.08
CA HIS A 79 -10.57 -29.66 9.68
C HIS A 79 -10.57 -30.71 10.80
N GLN A 80 -11.06 -31.91 10.50
CA GLN A 80 -10.98 -33.03 11.44
C GLN A 80 -9.59 -33.64 11.41
N ILE A 81 -8.89 -33.61 12.55
CA ILE A 81 -7.53 -34.14 12.70
C ILE A 81 -7.58 -35.56 13.27
N GLY A 82 -8.66 -35.92 13.96
CA GLY A 82 -8.88 -37.26 14.49
C GLY A 82 -10.27 -37.42 15.13
N PRO A 83 -10.58 -38.59 15.69
CA PRO A 83 -11.83 -38.84 16.38
C PRO A 83 -12.04 -37.83 17.53
N GLY A 84 -13.10 -37.02 17.44
CA GLY A 84 -13.41 -35.99 18.44
C GLY A 84 -12.55 -34.72 18.42
N MET A 85 -11.54 -34.62 17.55
CA MET A 85 -10.66 -33.45 17.45
C MET A 85 -10.88 -32.69 16.15
N VAL A 86 -11.42 -31.46 16.27
CA VAL A 86 -11.63 -30.53 15.17
C VAL A 86 -10.77 -29.27 15.35
N GLN A 87 -10.08 -28.86 14.29
CA GLN A 87 -9.37 -27.59 14.22
C GLN A 87 -10.13 -26.63 13.32
N GLN A 88 -10.36 -25.41 13.79
CA GLN A 88 -10.87 -24.33 12.96
C GLN A 88 -9.71 -23.63 12.27
N ILE A 89 -9.62 -23.79 10.95
CA ILE A 89 -8.63 -23.13 10.11
C ILE A 89 -9.28 -21.91 9.46
N GLN A 90 -8.74 -20.73 9.75
CA GLN A 90 -9.15 -19.51 9.06
C GLN A 90 -8.43 -19.44 7.70
N SER A 91 -9.20 -19.42 6.63
CA SER A 91 -8.72 -19.36 5.25
C SER A 91 -9.23 -18.09 4.58
N VAL A 92 -8.51 -17.59 3.56
CA VAL A 92 -8.99 -16.46 2.75
C VAL A 92 -10.21 -16.91 1.96
N CYS A 93 -11.27 -16.10 1.95
CA CYS A 93 -12.47 -16.40 1.16
C CYS A 93 -12.10 -16.49 -0.32
N MET A 94 -12.32 -17.65 -0.96
CA MET A 94 -11.92 -17.88 -2.35
C MET A 94 -12.73 -17.04 -3.35
N GLU A 95 -13.99 -16.73 -3.03
CA GLU A 95 -14.86 -15.95 -3.92
C GLU A 95 -14.48 -14.48 -4.00
N CYS A 96 -14.21 -13.84 -2.86
CA CYS A 96 -13.84 -12.43 -2.80
C CYS A 96 -12.32 -12.22 -2.67
N GLN A 97 -11.53 -13.28 -2.60
CA GLN A 97 -10.06 -13.24 -2.45
C GLN A 97 -9.58 -12.36 -1.29
N GLY A 98 -10.35 -12.31 -0.19
CA GLY A 98 -10.04 -11.47 0.96
C GLY A 98 -10.57 -10.04 0.89
N HIS A 99 -11.25 -9.64 -0.18
CA HIS A 99 -11.81 -8.29 -0.31
C HIS A 99 -13.08 -8.07 0.51
N GLY A 100 -13.80 -9.12 0.91
CA GLY A 100 -15.08 -9.01 1.63
C GLY A 100 -16.27 -8.58 0.75
N GLU A 101 -15.99 -8.03 -0.42
CA GLU A 101 -16.96 -7.53 -1.40
C GLU A 101 -16.81 -8.27 -2.73
N GLN A 102 -17.89 -8.34 -3.48
CA GLN A 102 -17.95 -8.92 -4.80
C GLN A 102 -18.53 -7.90 -5.79
N ILE A 103 -17.96 -7.88 -6.99
CA ILE A 103 -18.40 -7.01 -8.09
C ILE A 103 -18.63 -7.88 -9.31
N SER A 104 -19.83 -7.79 -9.89
CA SER A 104 -20.19 -8.49 -11.11
C SER A 104 -19.16 -8.19 -12.22
N PRO A 105 -18.72 -9.17 -13.03
CA PRO A 105 -17.73 -8.93 -14.09
C PRO A 105 -18.15 -7.83 -15.07
N LYS A 106 -19.47 -7.68 -15.31
CA LYS A 106 -20.06 -6.68 -16.21
C LYS A 106 -19.96 -5.26 -15.68
N ASP A 107 -19.95 -5.10 -14.35
CA ASP A 107 -19.97 -3.80 -13.68
C ASP A 107 -18.63 -3.39 -13.08
N ARG A 108 -17.59 -4.21 -13.26
CA ARG A 108 -16.22 -3.85 -12.91
C ARG A 108 -15.78 -2.61 -13.67
N CYS A 109 -15.07 -1.73 -12.97
CA CYS A 109 -14.49 -0.55 -13.59
C CYS A 109 -13.45 -0.98 -14.64
N LYS A 110 -13.64 -0.56 -15.89
CA LYS A 110 -12.73 -0.90 -17.00
C LYS A 110 -11.30 -0.38 -16.82
N SER A 111 -11.10 0.62 -15.96
CA SER A 111 -9.76 1.23 -15.75
C SER A 111 -8.95 0.55 -14.65
N CYS A 112 -9.58 0.03 -13.59
CA CYS A 112 -8.87 -0.67 -12.51
C CYS A 112 -9.20 -2.17 -12.44
N ASN A 113 -10.12 -2.66 -13.27
CA ASN A 113 -10.60 -4.05 -13.31
C ASN A 113 -11.03 -4.58 -11.93
N GLY A 114 -11.68 -3.75 -11.11
CA GLY A 114 -12.09 -4.11 -9.75
C GLY A 114 -11.03 -3.88 -8.67
N ARG A 115 -9.78 -3.54 -9.02
CA ARG A 115 -8.68 -3.37 -8.05
C ARG A 115 -8.75 -2.08 -7.24
N LYS A 116 -9.66 -1.15 -7.56
CA LYS A 116 -9.85 0.16 -6.91
C LYS A 116 -8.68 1.15 -7.08
N ILE A 117 -7.49 0.66 -7.46
CA ILE A 117 -6.27 1.45 -7.71
C ILE A 117 -5.79 1.30 -9.16
N VAL A 118 -5.08 2.32 -9.64
CA VAL A 118 -4.39 2.34 -10.94
C VAL A 118 -2.93 2.75 -10.75
N ARG A 119 -2.04 2.26 -11.63
CA ARG A 119 -0.62 2.64 -11.61
C ARG A 119 -0.42 3.92 -12.40
N GLU A 120 0.07 4.96 -11.75
CA GLU A 120 0.38 6.25 -12.35
C GLU A 120 1.91 6.44 -12.38
N LYS A 121 2.43 6.91 -13.52
CA LYS A 121 3.84 7.28 -13.68
C LYS A 121 3.99 8.77 -13.37
N LYS A 122 4.82 9.13 -12.40
CA LYS A 122 5.19 10.52 -12.10
C LYS A 122 6.67 10.72 -12.37
N ILE A 123 7.00 11.74 -13.15
CA ILE A 123 8.39 12.13 -13.40
C ILE A 123 8.80 13.09 -12.29
N LEU A 124 9.88 12.76 -11.60
CA LEU A 124 10.54 13.59 -10.60
C LEU A 124 11.82 14.15 -11.23
N GLU A 125 12.05 15.45 -11.09
CA GLU A 125 13.33 16.08 -11.45
C GLU A 125 14.24 16.06 -10.22
N VAL A 126 15.39 15.43 -10.39
CA VAL A 126 16.41 15.26 -9.36
C VAL A 126 17.57 16.17 -9.72
N HIS A 127 17.84 17.14 -8.86
CA HIS A 127 19.02 17.99 -8.98
C HIS A 127 20.21 17.31 -8.30
N ILE A 128 21.31 17.23 -9.02
CA ILE A 128 22.61 16.75 -8.56
C ILE A 128 23.48 18.00 -8.42
N ASP A 129 23.77 18.36 -7.18
CA ASP A 129 24.61 19.51 -6.88
C ASP A 129 26.09 19.20 -7.16
N LYS A 130 26.84 20.25 -7.49
CA LYS A 130 28.28 20.16 -7.71
C LYS A 130 28.98 19.68 -6.45
N GLY A 131 29.88 18.71 -6.59
CA GLY A 131 30.67 18.18 -5.46
C GLY A 131 29.90 17.24 -4.53
N MET A 132 28.72 16.76 -4.93
CA MET A 132 28.03 15.68 -4.22
C MET A 132 28.92 14.42 -4.10
N LYS A 133 28.85 13.77 -2.93
CA LYS A 133 29.65 12.56 -2.65
C LYS A 133 28.92 11.30 -3.14
N ASN A 134 29.70 10.32 -3.60
CA ASN A 134 29.20 8.96 -3.85
C ASN A 134 28.57 8.40 -2.56
N GLY A 135 27.37 7.81 -2.64
CA GLY A 135 26.67 7.32 -1.44
C GLY A 135 25.83 8.36 -0.69
N GLN A 136 25.89 9.65 -1.06
CA GLN A 136 25.10 10.70 -0.41
C GLN A 136 23.61 10.50 -0.67
N LYS A 137 22.79 10.49 0.38
CA LYS A 137 21.34 10.29 0.29
C LYS A 137 20.61 11.62 0.12
N ILE A 138 19.84 11.74 -0.95
CA ILE A 138 18.84 12.82 -1.08
C ILE A 138 17.45 12.28 -0.71
N THR A 139 16.76 12.95 0.20
CA THR A 139 15.39 12.60 0.60
C THR A 139 14.38 13.49 -0.11
N PHE A 140 13.48 12.88 -0.89
CA PHE A 140 12.37 13.59 -1.51
C PHE A 140 11.07 13.30 -0.77
N HIS A 141 10.40 14.36 -0.30
CA HIS A 141 9.04 14.29 0.20
C HIS A 141 8.08 14.64 -0.95
N VAL A 142 7.47 13.63 -1.55
CA VAL A 142 6.45 13.85 -2.58
C VAL A 142 5.09 13.90 -1.90
N PRO A 143 4.42 15.06 -1.78
CA PRO A 143 3.09 15.13 -1.19
C PRO A 143 2.12 14.32 -2.05
N TRP A 144 1.39 13.39 -1.41
CA TRP A 144 0.33 12.61 -2.04
C TRP A 144 -1.03 13.13 -1.58
N THR A 145 -1.85 13.59 -2.52
CA THR A 145 -3.26 13.92 -2.27
C THR A 145 -4.12 12.69 -2.54
N ALA A 146 -4.57 12.02 -1.49
CA ALA A 146 -5.77 11.16 -1.58
C ALA A 146 -6.99 12.08 -1.67
N ARG A 147 -7.73 12.07 -2.78
CA ARG A 147 -9.12 12.56 -2.76
C ARG A 147 -10.00 11.43 -2.24
N ARG A 148 -10.57 11.61 -1.05
CA ARG A 148 -11.36 10.59 -0.34
C ARG A 148 -12.85 10.78 -0.67
N SER A 149 -13.56 9.71 -1.04
CA SER A 149 -15.03 9.67 -0.99
C SER A 149 -15.47 8.82 0.21
N ASN A 150 -16.03 9.49 1.22
CA ASN A 150 -16.74 9.03 2.43
C ASN A 150 -16.22 7.86 3.31
N GLN A 151 -15.73 8.30 4.49
CA GLN A 151 -15.83 7.79 5.88
C GLN A 151 -15.38 6.38 6.34
N SER A 152 -14.66 6.43 7.48
CA SER A 152 -14.48 5.41 8.54
C SER A 152 -13.83 4.07 8.17
N ILE A 153 -12.54 4.12 7.82
CA ILE A 153 -11.43 3.39 8.46
C ILE A 153 -10.19 3.85 7.68
N LEU A 154 -9.33 4.62 8.34
CA LEU A 154 -8.00 4.95 7.84
C LEU A 154 -7.14 3.67 7.82
N LYS A 155 -7.41 2.74 6.90
CA LYS A 155 -6.36 1.85 6.44
C LYS A 155 -5.54 2.66 5.45
N LYS A 156 -4.58 3.40 6.03
CA LYS A 156 -3.42 3.97 5.35
C LYS A 156 -2.89 2.94 4.35
N ILE A 157 -3.32 3.02 3.10
CA ILE A 157 -2.49 2.57 1.99
C ILE A 157 -1.57 3.75 1.71
N SER A 158 -0.68 3.97 2.68
CA SER A 158 0.45 4.85 2.56
C SER A 158 1.63 3.92 2.29
N PRO A 159 2.09 3.72 1.05
CA PRO A 159 3.49 3.91 0.83
C PRO A 159 3.69 5.44 0.92
N GLU A 160 4.02 5.92 2.11
CA GLU A 160 4.91 7.06 2.21
C GLU A 160 6.13 6.67 1.37
N TYR A 161 6.10 7.00 0.07
CA TYR A 161 7.31 6.99 -0.72
C TYR A 161 8.11 8.20 -0.25
N SER A 162 8.65 8.13 0.97
CA SER A 162 9.86 8.85 1.25
C SER A 162 10.89 8.13 0.38
N LEU A 163 11.33 8.80 -0.67
CA LEU A 163 12.54 8.36 -1.35
C LEU A 163 13.66 8.59 -0.35
N GLU A 164 13.93 7.61 0.52
CA GLU A 164 15.05 7.70 1.43
C GLU A 164 16.31 7.38 0.64
N GLY A 165 16.90 8.42 0.06
CA GLY A 165 18.17 8.30 -0.61
C GLY A 165 18.02 7.90 -2.06
N LEU A 166 18.14 8.88 -2.92
CA LEU A 166 18.93 8.67 -4.13
C LEU A 166 20.39 8.50 -3.71
N ILE A 167 20.96 7.34 -4.01
CA ILE A 167 22.39 7.09 -3.84
C ILE A 167 23.02 7.23 -5.23
N PRO A 168 23.81 8.29 -5.49
CA PRO A 168 24.63 8.35 -6.68
C PRO A 168 25.63 7.19 -6.60
N LYS A 169 25.62 6.34 -7.63
CA LYS A 169 26.63 5.30 -7.84
C LYS A 169 27.49 5.74 -9.01
N LEU A 170 28.76 6.02 -8.72
CA LEU A 170 29.77 6.31 -9.73
C LEU A 170 29.89 5.12 -10.69
N LYS A 171 29.71 5.42 -11.98
CA LYS A 171 30.12 4.51 -13.04
C LYS A 171 31.59 4.79 -13.32
N LEU A 172 32.47 3.92 -12.79
CA LEU A 172 33.89 3.88 -13.15
C LEU A 172 34.06 3.40 -14.59
#